data_AF-A0A420YD36-F1
#
_entry.id   AF-A0A420YD36-F1
#
_cell.length_a   1.000
_cell.length_b   1.000
_cell.length_c   1.000
_cell.angle_alpha   90.00
_cell.angle_beta   90.00
_cell.angle_gamma   90.00
#
_symmetry.space_group_name_H-M   'P 1'
#
loop_
_entity.id
_entity.type
_entity.pdbx_description
1 polymer ?
#
loop_
_entity_poly.entity_id
_entity_poly.type
_entity_poly.pdbx_seq_one_letter_code
_entity_poly.pdbx_strand_id
1 'polypeptide(L)'
;MVGWRMGVAMNLLLTSLTCVVAIVGFSLAISRDPGGSWDGTVIYTGACSTADHINLGLHAVVSIFAIVLLAGANYAFQVLSSPTRAEVDAAHASGRWLGIGIPSVGNLFHIGKTRGLVATGLVLVILALQILYHAALYTSHTVADVNLCGVSVNPSLLGTATLLNLILVMLLAWILFYAFKSSSQSLVSLGDAISSFLEHKDGYIQKSSNSNNWGVEKTAERRYCWFRIPSVPTWLLFVISWTVPTALAAAVFGRSLQSRQFTFSSFGSIDSSNYTNLNTPSTPLGTSIIAALPQLLLALLYLSTNYLLTTYYLCKEISLYSNQARSLRVTTSPQGSQTPSLYLTLPRPWSWFLVTFFTAMSFVLSQSVFSVAFDPVSIANMHSNGTGNTPRTVIGFSGTGLLILLVLLFVLFLVVIGQGFRPIEPLPGLPSIKTPTSRDISSCCHPDQGRWERREA
;
A
#
# COMPACT_ATOMS: atom_id res chain seq x y z
N MET A 1 19.84 -5.87 -16.21
CA MET A 1 19.21 -6.47 -15.00
C MET A 1 17.94 -7.18 -15.45
N VAL A 2 17.65 -8.39 -14.95
CA VAL A 2 16.44 -9.16 -15.33
C VAL A 2 15.57 -9.39 -14.09
N GLY A 3 14.26 -9.54 -14.28
CA GLY A 3 13.31 -9.91 -13.24
C GLY A 3 13.15 -8.85 -12.15
N TRP A 4 13.12 -9.27 -10.89
CA TRP A 4 12.79 -8.38 -9.77
C TRP A 4 13.80 -7.26 -9.54
N ARG A 5 15.08 -7.48 -9.93
CA ARG A 5 16.14 -6.46 -9.86
C ARG A 5 15.80 -5.24 -10.71
N MET A 6 15.21 -5.46 -11.89
CA MET A 6 14.75 -4.36 -12.76
C MET A 6 13.58 -3.60 -12.12
N GLY A 7 12.67 -4.30 -11.43
CA GLY A 7 11.55 -3.67 -10.73
C GLY A 7 12.01 -2.78 -9.58
N VAL A 8 12.98 -3.24 -8.79
CA VAL A 8 13.60 -2.42 -7.73
C VAL A 8 14.37 -1.24 -8.33
N ALA A 9 15.06 -1.42 -9.47
CA ALA A 9 15.75 -0.32 -10.15
C ALA A 9 14.79 0.76 -10.68
N MET A 10 13.65 0.37 -11.25
CA MET A 10 12.59 1.30 -11.64
C MET A 10 12.01 2.02 -10.42
N ASN A 11 11.79 1.31 -9.31
CA ASN A 11 11.31 1.91 -8.08
C ASN A 11 12.32 2.92 -7.50
N LEU A 12 13.62 2.60 -7.55
CA LEU A 12 14.69 3.51 -7.15
C LEU A 12 14.66 4.78 -8.02
N LEU A 13 14.51 4.65 -9.34
CA LEU A 13 14.43 5.81 -10.24
C LEU A 13 13.22 6.70 -9.93
N LEU A 14 12.03 6.12 -9.73
CA LEU A 14 10.81 6.86 -9.39
C LEU A 14 10.91 7.53 -8.01
N THR A 15 11.52 6.83 -7.04
CA THR A 15 11.74 7.38 -5.69
C THR A 15 12.74 8.52 -5.72
N SER A 16 13.82 8.40 -6.49
CA SER A 16 14.80 9.48 -6.70
C SER A 16 14.17 10.69 -7.38
N LEU A 17 13.32 10.50 -8.39
CA LEU A 17 12.58 11.61 -9.02
C LEU A 17 11.69 12.32 -7.99
N THR A 18 10.93 11.55 -7.21
CA THR A 18 10.06 12.10 -6.17
C THR A 18 10.87 12.84 -5.10
N CYS A 19 12.05 12.32 -4.75
CA CYS A 19 12.97 12.98 -3.84
C CYS A 19 13.50 14.30 -4.40
N VAL A 20 13.84 14.37 -5.69
CA VAL A 20 14.27 15.63 -6.34
C VAL A 20 13.14 16.66 -6.30
N VAL A 21 11.90 16.26 -6.61
CA VAL A 21 10.73 17.15 -6.52
C VAL A 21 10.53 17.66 -5.09
N ALA A 22 10.67 16.78 -4.09
CA ALA A 22 10.56 17.16 -2.67
C ALA A 22 11.67 18.14 -2.24
N ILE A 23 12.92 17.90 -2.66
CA ILE A 23 14.06 18.80 -2.41
C ILE A 23 13.78 20.18 -3.02
N VAL A 24 13.38 20.23 -4.30
CA VAL A 24 13.07 21.50 -4.98
C VAL A 24 11.92 22.22 -4.27
N GLY A 25 10.84 21.52 -3.93
CA GLY A 25 9.72 22.09 -3.19
C GLY A 25 10.14 22.66 -1.83
N PHE A 26 10.96 21.92 -1.08
CA PHE A 26 11.49 22.35 0.22
C PHE A 26 12.42 23.56 0.09
N SER A 27 13.34 23.55 -0.87
CA SER A 27 14.24 24.68 -1.14
C SER A 27 13.46 25.93 -1.53
N LEU A 28 12.43 25.79 -2.38
CA LEU A 28 11.55 26.90 -2.75
C LEU A 28 10.79 27.44 -1.54
N ALA A 29 10.23 26.56 -0.70
CA ALA A 29 9.51 26.96 0.51
C ALA A 29 10.40 27.80 1.45
N ILE A 30 11.64 27.36 1.72
CA ILE A 30 12.58 28.12 2.58
C ILE A 30 13.02 29.43 1.91
N SER A 31 13.26 29.40 0.59
CA SER A 31 13.74 30.59 -0.13
C SER A 31 12.72 31.72 -0.20
N ARG A 32 11.41 31.39 -0.12
CA ARG A 32 10.31 32.35 -0.22
C ARG A 32 10.08 33.17 1.05
N ASP A 33 10.44 32.64 2.22
CA ASP A 33 10.30 33.33 3.49
C ASP A 33 11.59 33.18 4.33
N PRO A 34 12.71 33.82 3.93
CA PRO A 34 13.98 33.70 4.63
C PRO A 34 13.88 34.26 6.06
N GLY A 35 13.99 33.38 7.06
CA GLY A 35 13.84 33.75 8.47
C GLY A 35 12.39 33.73 8.98
N GLY A 36 11.45 33.31 8.14
CA GLY A 36 10.05 33.10 8.50
C GLY A 36 9.82 31.89 9.40
N SER A 37 8.56 31.71 9.79
CA SER A 37 8.16 30.57 10.62
C SER A 37 8.23 29.27 9.83
N TRP A 38 8.71 28.21 10.50
CA TRP A 38 8.72 26.85 9.95
C TRP A 38 7.33 26.17 9.96
N ASP A 39 6.31 26.88 10.44
CA ASP A 39 4.93 26.40 10.53
C ASP A 39 4.10 26.66 9.27
N GLY A 40 4.57 27.53 8.37
CA GLY A 40 3.80 27.88 7.17
C GLY A 40 4.46 28.89 6.25
N THR A 41 4.55 28.56 4.97
CA THR A 41 4.96 29.46 3.90
C THR A 41 3.85 29.56 2.86
N VAL A 42 3.39 30.78 2.60
CA VAL A 42 2.34 31.03 1.61
C VAL A 42 2.93 30.93 0.20
N ILE A 43 2.43 30.00 -0.60
CA ILE A 43 2.89 29.78 -1.99
C ILE A 43 2.04 30.52 -3.01
N TYR A 44 0.80 30.85 -2.66
CA TYR A 44 -0.12 31.64 -3.48
C TYR A 44 -1.06 32.42 -2.59
N THR A 45 -1.38 33.66 -2.99
CA THR A 45 -2.43 34.50 -2.39
C THR A 45 -3.17 35.19 -3.53
N GLY A 46 -4.50 35.10 -3.55
CA GLY A 46 -5.31 35.73 -4.59
C GLY A 46 -6.76 35.29 -4.55
N ALA A 47 -7.42 35.30 -5.71
CA ALA A 47 -8.81 34.88 -5.84
C ALA A 47 -9.00 33.42 -5.40
N CYS A 48 -10.05 33.16 -4.62
CA CYS A 48 -10.35 31.82 -4.10
C CYS A 48 -10.52 30.76 -5.18
N SER A 49 -11.15 31.09 -6.31
CA SER A 49 -11.26 30.15 -7.45
C SER A 49 -9.89 29.66 -7.94
N THR A 50 -8.91 30.56 -8.01
CA THR A 50 -7.56 30.22 -8.46
C THR A 50 -6.79 29.44 -7.40
N ALA A 51 -6.93 29.83 -6.13
CA ALA A 51 -6.35 29.08 -5.00
C ALA A 51 -6.88 27.64 -4.96
N ASP A 52 -8.18 27.45 -5.15
CA ASP A 52 -8.83 26.14 -5.17
C ASP A 52 -8.29 25.26 -6.31
N HIS A 53 -8.13 25.82 -7.52
CA HIS A 53 -7.54 25.08 -8.64
C HIS A 53 -6.08 24.70 -8.39
N ILE A 54 -5.28 25.57 -7.77
CA ILE A 54 -3.89 25.27 -7.39
C ILE A 54 -3.87 24.17 -6.33
N ASN A 55 -4.70 24.28 -5.29
CA ASN A 55 -4.81 23.30 -4.22
C ASN A 55 -5.19 21.92 -4.77
N LEU A 56 -6.21 21.89 -5.63
CA LEU A 56 -6.67 20.69 -6.33
C LEU A 56 -5.52 20.04 -7.13
N GLY A 57 -4.78 20.83 -7.91
CA GLY A 57 -3.66 20.36 -8.70
C GLY A 57 -2.53 19.78 -7.85
N LEU A 58 -2.14 20.47 -6.77
CA LEU A 58 -1.08 20.03 -5.87
C LEU A 58 -1.44 18.71 -5.17
N HIS A 59 -2.66 18.60 -4.66
CA HIS A 59 -3.13 17.36 -4.04
C HIS A 59 -3.21 16.20 -5.04
N ALA A 60 -3.62 16.44 -6.29
CA ALA A 60 -3.58 15.40 -7.32
C ALA A 60 -2.16 14.88 -7.56
N VAL A 61 -1.18 15.78 -7.69
CA VAL A 61 0.23 15.42 -7.87
C VAL A 61 0.78 14.66 -6.66
N VAL A 62 0.50 15.15 -5.45
CA VAL A 62 0.91 14.49 -4.21
C VAL A 62 0.34 13.09 -4.10
N SER A 63 -0.96 12.90 -4.37
CA SER A 63 -1.59 11.59 -4.31
C SER A 63 -1.02 10.61 -5.33
N ILE A 64 -0.66 11.07 -6.55
CA ILE A 64 0.03 10.23 -7.54
C ILE A 64 1.36 9.72 -6.98
N PHE A 65 2.23 10.63 -6.52
CA PHE A 65 3.55 10.25 -6.00
C PHE A 65 3.44 9.37 -4.75
N ALA A 66 2.56 9.72 -3.80
CA ALA A 66 2.37 8.97 -2.57
C ALA A 66 1.95 7.52 -2.83
N ILE A 67 1.01 7.28 -3.76
CA ILE A 67 0.55 5.93 -4.09
C ILE A 67 1.56 5.16 -4.94
N VAL A 68 2.28 5.82 -5.86
CA VAL A 68 3.36 5.18 -6.63
C VAL A 68 4.47 4.69 -5.71
N LEU A 69 4.89 5.52 -4.74
CA LEU A 69 5.89 5.14 -3.74
C LEU A 69 5.36 3.99 -2.86
N LEU A 70 4.09 4.01 -2.45
CA LEU A 70 3.47 2.92 -1.68
C LEU A 70 3.47 1.60 -2.44
N ALA A 71 3.11 1.63 -3.73
CA ALA A 71 3.10 0.47 -4.60
C ALA A 71 4.52 -0.09 -4.80
N GLY A 72 5.50 0.78 -5.03
CA GLY A 72 6.90 0.41 -5.14
C GLY A 72 7.47 -0.18 -3.85
N ALA A 73 7.17 0.42 -2.70
CA ALA A 73 7.59 -0.09 -1.39
C ALA A 73 6.98 -1.47 -1.12
N ASN A 74 5.71 -1.70 -1.46
CA ASN A 74 5.08 -3.01 -1.35
C ASN A 74 5.75 -4.07 -2.26
N TYR A 75 6.14 -3.68 -3.48
CA TYR A 75 6.91 -4.54 -4.38
C TYR A 75 8.27 -4.93 -3.78
N ALA A 76 9.04 -3.95 -3.30
CA ALA A 76 10.34 -4.18 -2.67
C ALA A 76 10.21 -4.97 -1.36
N PHE A 77 9.13 -4.77 -0.61
CA PHE A 77 8.80 -5.57 0.57
C PHE A 77 8.56 -7.04 0.21
N GLN A 78 7.83 -7.34 -0.86
CA GLN A 78 7.65 -8.73 -1.32
C GLN A 78 8.99 -9.37 -1.68
N VAL A 79 9.87 -8.66 -2.39
CA VAL A 79 11.23 -9.13 -2.69
C VAL A 79 12.00 -9.45 -1.41
N LEU A 80 12.02 -8.52 -0.45
CA LEU A 80 12.79 -8.69 0.78
C LEU A 80 12.23 -9.79 1.71
N SER A 81 10.91 -9.95 1.75
CA SER A 81 10.23 -10.96 2.57
C SER A 81 10.24 -12.38 1.96
N SER A 82 10.69 -12.53 0.71
CA SER A 82 10.73 -13.81 0.01
C SER A 82 11.91 -14.68 0.46
N PRO A 83 11.70 -15.91 0.98
CA PRO A 83 12.78 -16.70 1.58
C PRO A 83 13.76 -17.24 0.52
N THR A 84 14.98 -17.57 0.94
CA THR A 84 15.95 -18.34 0.16
C THR A 84 15.71 -19.84 0.31
N ARG A 85 16.30 -20.64 -0.58
CA ARG A 85 16.23 -22.10 -0.49
C ARG A 85 16.68 -22.64 0.87
N ALA A 86 17.81 -22.16 1.38
CA ALA A 86 18.34 -22.58 2.67
C ALA A 86 17.43 -22.19 3.85
N GLU A 87 16.80 -21.00 3.80
CA GLU A 87 15.83 -20.57 4.82
C GLU A 87 14.56 -21.45 4.80
N VAL A 88 14.11 -21.87 3.60
CA VAL A 88 13.00 -22.82 3.46
C VAL A 88 13.38 -24.19 4.03
N ASP A 89 14.54 -24.73 3.68
CA ASP A 89 14.99 -26.04 4.17
C ASP A 89 15.15 -26.05 5.71
N ALA A 90 15.67 -24.95 6.28
CA ALA A 90 15.76 -24.77 7.73
C ALA A 90 14.37 -24.69 8.40
N ALA A 91 13.41 -23.98 7.78
CA ALA A 91 12.04 -23.92 8.28
C ALA A 91 11.37 -25.31 8.25
N HIS A 92 11.52 -26.03 7.14
CA HIS A 92 10.97 -27.38 6.95
C HIS A 92 11.55 -28.38 7.95
N ALA A 93 12.85 -28.30 8.26
CA ALA A 93 13.48 -29.13 9.30
C ALA A 93 12.89 -28.91 10.70
N SER A 94 12.28 -27.74 10.93
CA SER A 94 11.58 -27.40 12.19
C SER A 94 10.06 -27.54 12.13
N GLY A 95 9.51 -28.17 11.08
CA GLY A 95 8.08 -28.37 10.91
C GLY A 95 7.29 -27.08 10.60
N ARG A 96 7.97 -26.05 10.08
CA ARG A 96 7.38 -24.75 9.73
C ARG A 96 7.37 -24.54 8.22
N TRP A 97 6.39 -23.78 7.76
CA TRP A 97 6.13 -23.52 6.34
C TRP A 97 6.10 -22.02 6.08
N LEU A 98 6.74 -21.58 4.99
CA LEU A 98 6.88 -20.17 4.66
C LEU A 98 6.00 -19.81 3.46
N GLY A 99 5.56 -18.55 3.40
CA GLY A 99 4.85 -18.03 2.22
C GLY A 99 5.83 -17.73 1.09
N ILE A 100 5.54 -18.16 -0.13
CA ILE A 100 6.34 -17.84 -1.32
C ILE A 100 5.45 -17.16 -2.35
N GLY A 101 5.94 -16.13 -3.04
CA GLY A 101 5.13 -15.40 -4.02
C GLY A 101 4.05 -14.51 -3.39
N ILE A 102 4.17 -14.14 -2.12
CA ILE A 102 3.25 -13.20 -1.44
C ILE A 102 4.05 -12.24 -0.54
N PRO A 103 3.56 -11.00 -0.29
CA PRO A 103 4.18 -10.07 0.65
C PRO A 103 3.92 -10.51 2.11
N SER A 104 4.63 -11.55 2.58
CA SER A 104 4.41 -12.17 3.88
C SER A 104 5.16 -11.48 5.02
N VAL A 105 4.43 -10.83 5.93
CA VAL A 105 5.00 -10.28 7.18
C VAL A 105 5.51 -11.41 8.10
N GLY A 106 4.85 -12.58 8.10
CA GLY A 106 5.28 -13.72 8.91
C GLY A 106 6.66 -14.27 8.54
N ASN A 107 7.08 -14.06 7.29
CA ASN A 107 8.42 -14.47 6.85
C ASN A 107 9.53 -13.61 7.48
N LEU A 108 9.25 -12.38 7.91
CA LEU A 108 10.27 -11.47 8.48
C LEU A 108 10.96 -12.06 9.72
N PHE A 109 10.27 -12.93 10.45
CA PHE A 109 10.81 -13.61 11.64
C PHE A 109 11.67 -14.83 11.30
N HIS A 110 11.71 -15.25 10.04
CA HIS A 110 12.36 -16.48 9.60
C HIS A 110 13.45 -16.26 8.54
N ILE A 111 13.54 -15.06 7.96
CA ILE A 111 14.59 -14.67 7.03
C ILE A 111 15.77 -13.98 7.75
N GLY A 112 16.87 -13.76 7.03
CA GLY A 112 18.03 -13.02 7.54
C GLY A 112 17.68 -11.64 8.16
N LYS A 113 18.20 -11.38 9.36
CA LYS A 113 17.88 -10.19 10.19
C LYS A 113 18.00 -8.86 9.44
N THR A 114 19.08 -8.67 8.67
CA THR A 114 19.28 -7.42 7.91
C THR A 114 18.19 -7.18 6.88
N ARG A 115 17.74 -8.23 6.17
CA ARG A 115 16.64 -8.14 5.21
C ARG A 115 15.33 -7.80 5.93
N GLY A 116 15.08 -8.43 7.07
CA GLY A 116 13.91 -8.14 7.92
C GLY A 116 13.89 -6.69 8.39
N LEU A 117 15.02 -6.15 8.89
CA LEU A 117 15.13 -4.77 9.34
C LEU A 117 14.92 -3.76 8.20
N VAL A 118 15.53 -3.99 7.03
CA VAL A 118 15.35 -3.12 5.86
C VAL A 118 13.90 -3.17 5.37
N ALA A 119 13.27 -4.34 5.34
CA ALA A 119 11.87 -4.49 4.94
C ALA A 119 10.93 -3.73 5.88
N THR A 120 11.14 -3.86 7.20
CA THR A 120 10.37 -3.12 8.21
C THR A 120 10.58 -1.62 8.09
N GLY A 121 11.84 -1.16 7.96
CA GLY A 121 12.17 0.25 7.78
C GLY A 121 11.50 0.83 6.53
N LEU A 122 11.54 0.11 5.41
CA LEU A 122 10.89 0.51 4.16
C LEU A 122 9.38 0.75 4.36
N VAL A 123 8.68 -0.17 5.04
CA VAL A 123 7.23 -0.06 5.31
C VAL A 123 6.94 1.10 6.26
N LEU A 124 7.70 1.26 7.34
CA LEU A 124 7.48 2.37 8.29
C LEU A 124 7.69 3.73 7.64
N VAL A 125 8.75 3.88 6.85
CA VAL A 125 9.06 5.13 6.15
C VAL A 125 7.96 5.46 5.14
N ILE A 126 7.50 4.49 4.34
CA ILE A 126 6.46 4.79 3.34
C ILE A 126 5.11 5.12 3.98
N LEU A 127 4.75 4.48 5.10
CA LEU A 127 3.53 4.80 5.84
C LEU A 127 3.59 6.20 6.46
N ALA A 128 4.74 6.60 6.99
CA ALA A 128 4.95 7.97 7.49
C ALA A 128 4.83 9.01 6.36
N LEU A 129 5.37 8.73 5.18
CA LEU A 129 5.27 9.62 4.01
C LEU A 129 3.83 9.82 3.53
N GLN A 130 2.94 8.82 3.68
CA GLN A 130 1.51 9.01 3.38
C GLN A 130 0.88 10.12 4.21
N ILE A 131 1.29 10.26 5.47
CA ILE A 131 0.80 11.33 6.34
C ILE A 131 1.48 12.65 6.01
N LEU A 132 2.82 12.66 5.96
CA LEU A 132 3.59 13.91 5.82
C LEU A 132 3.28 14.66 4.52
N TYR A 133 3.15 13.95 3.40
CA TYR A 133 2.87 14.60 2.13
C TYR A 133 1.49 15.27 2.08
N HIS A 134 0.47 14.63 2.64
CA HIS A 134 -0.87 15.18 2.67
C HIS A 134 -1.05 16.24 3.77
N ALA A 135 -0.23 16.20 4.83
CA ALA A 135 -0.21 17.20 5.88
C ALA A 135 0.61 18.45 5.51
N ALA A 136 1.55 18.35 4.56
CA ALA A 136 2.42 19.46 4.19
C ALA A 136 1.69 20.59 3.44
N LEU A 137 0.52 20.32 2.85
CA LEU A 137 -0.29 21.28 2.11
C LEU A 137 -1.55 21.63 2.91
N TYR A 138 -1.87 22.92 3.00
CA TYR A 138 -3.12 23.38 3.61
C TYR A 138 -3.56 24.73 3.02
N THR A 139 -4.85 25.03 3.11
CA THR A 139 -5.40 26.31 2.66
C THR A 139 -5.49 27.29 3.84
N SER A 140 -5.29 28.58 3.54
CA SER A 140 -5.36 29.68 4.50
C SER A 140 -6.28 30.77 3.99
N HIS A 141 -7.11 31.34 4.87
CA HIS A 141 -7.97 32.48 4.54
C HIS A 141 -7.42 33.75 5.17
N THR A 142 -7.28 34.82 4.37
CA THR A 142 -6.82 36.13 4.87
C THR A 142 -8.02 37.01 5.27
N VAL A 143 -7.86 37.82 6.32
CA VAL A 143 -8.97 38.56 6.98
C VAL A 143 -9.34 39.88 6.27
N ALA A 144 -8.46 40.42 5.42
CA ALA A 144 -8.69 41.71 4.76
C ALA A 144 -9.77 41.64 3.66
N ASP A 145 -10.01 40.45 3.10
CA ASP A 145 -10.97 40.23 2.03
C ASP A 145 -11.44 38.77 2.03
N VAL A 146 -12.75 38.54 2.19
CA VAL A 146 -13.37 37.19 2.20
C VAL A 146 -13.14 36.43 0.88
N ASN A 147 -12.75 37.16 -0.17
CA ASN A 147 -12.44 36.64 -1.50
C ASN A 147 -10.95 36.35 -1.74
N LEU A 148 -10.09 36.61 -0.74
CA LEU A 148 -8.64 36.41 -0.80
C LEU A 148 -8.23 35.13 -0.04
N CYS A 149 -8.04 34.07 -0.82
CA CYS A 149 -7.57 32.78 -0.33
C CYS A 149 -6.08 32.58 -0.63
N GLY A 150 -5.42 31.85 0.26
CA GLY A 150 -4.03 31.45 0.11
C GLY A 150 -3.86 29.93 0.14
N VAL A 151 -2.85 29.46 -0.58
CA VAL A 151 -2.36 28.09 -0.47
C VAL A 151 -1.02 28.16 0.26
N SER A 152 -0.88 27.35 1.29
CA SER A 152 0.30 27.34 2.17
C SER A 152 0.91 25.96 2.24
N VAL A 153 2.23 25.94 2.42
CA VAL A 153 3.02 24.72 2.61
C VAL A 153 3.71 24.80 3.95
N ASN A 154 3.74 23.70 4.71
CA ASN A 154 4.51 23.62 5.95
C ASN A 154 5.95 23.12 5.64
N PRO A 155 6.99 23.98 5.78
CA PRO A 155 8.37 23.60 5.46
C PRO A 155 8.90 22.47 6.35
N SER A 156 8.53 22.41 7.63
CA SER A 156 8.98 21.35 8.54
C SER A 156 8.51 19.97 8.10
N LEU A 157 7.24 19.85 7.74
CA LEU A 157 6.64 18.61 7.26
C LEU A 157 7.25 18.20 5.90
N LEU A 158 7.42 19.16 4.98
CA LEU A 158 8.01 18.90 3.67
C LEU A 158 9.51 18.53 3.78
N GLY A 159 10.25 19.17 4.69
CA GLY A 159 11.65 18.84 4.97
C GLY A 159 11.79 17.45 5.60
N THR A 160 10.92 17.11 6.54
CA THR A 160 10.85 15.76 7.14
C THR A 160 10.52 14.71 6.08
N ALA A 161 9.54 14.98 5.21
CA ALA A 161 9.22 14.10 4.09
C ALA A 161 10.41 13.94 3.15
N THR A 162 11.15 15.02 2.87
CA THR A 162 12.35 14.98 2.02
C THR A 162 13.43 14.07 2.62
N LEU A 163 13.70 14.19 3.92
CA LEU A 163 14.64 13.33 4.63
C LEU A 163 14.22 11.85 4.58
N LEU A 164 12.94 11.56 4.82
CA LEU A 164 12.41 10.20 4.74
C LEU A 164 12.49 9.62 3.33
N ASN A 165 12.31 10.43 2.28
CA ASN A 165 12.51 9.98 0.90
C ASN A 165 13.96 9.66 0.59
N LEU A 166 14.92 10.47 1.08
CA LEU A 166 16.34 10.14 0.97
C LEU A 166 16.63 8.79 1.63
N ILE A 167 16.04 8.52 2.79
CA ILE A 167 16.15 7.21 3.44
C ILE A 167 15.57 6.10 2.54
N LEU A 168 14.40 6.30 1.91
CA LEU A 168 13.86 5.31 0.95
C LEU A 168 14.81 5.06 -0.22
N VAL A 169 15.40 6.11 -0.81
CA VAL A 169 16.40 5.98 -1.88
C VAL A 169 17.58 5.13 -1.40
N MET A 170 18.10 5.39 -0.19
CA MET A 170 19.20 4.62 0.38
C MET A 170 18.83 3.16 0.65
N LEU A 171 17.63 2.90 1.17
CA LEU A 171 17.13 1.53 1.39
C LEU A 171 16.99 0.78 0.06
N LEU A 172 16.41 1.40 -0.98
CA LEU A 172 16.25 0.79 -2.31
C LEU A 172 17.61 0.55 -3.00
N ALA A 173 18.54 1.49 -2.89
CA ALA A 173 19.90 1.33 -3.39
C ALA A 173 20.63 0.18 -2.69
N TRP A 174 20.46 0.06 -1.36
CA TRP A 174 20.98 -1.06 -0.60
C TRP A 174 20.39 -2.41 -1.05
N ILE A 175 19.09 -2.48 -1.36
CA ILE A 175 18.46 -3.71 -1.89
C ILE A 175 19.13 -4.13 -3.20
N LEU A 176 19.38 -3.19 -4.12
CA LEU A 176 20.09 -3.49 -5.37
C LEU A 176 21.52 -3.95 -5.11
N PHE A 177 22.26 -3.27 -4.24
CA PHE A 177 23.61 -3.66 -3.88
C PHE A 177 23.66 -5.07 -3.27
N TYR A 178 22.75 -5.36 -2.34
CA TYR A 178 22.57 -6.69 -1.78
C TYR A 178 22.24 -7.72 -2.86
N ALA A 179 21.36 -7.38 -3.80
CA ALA A 179 21.00 -8.23 -4.93
C ALA A 179 22.19 -8.59 -5.81
N PHE A 180 23.14 -7.67 -6.00
CA PHE A 180 24.36 -7.91 -6.79
C PHE A 180 25.38 -8.77 -6.03
N LYS A 181 25.51 -8.58 -4.71
CA LYS A 181 26.50 -9.28 -3.89
C LYS A 181 26.05 -10.69 -3.46
N SER A 182 24.76 -10.90 -3.27
CA SER A 182 24.23 -12.19 -2.82
C SER A 182 24.13 -13.18 -4.00
N SER A 183 24.86 -14.29 -3.91
CA SER A 183 24.72 -15.44 -4.81
C SER A 183 23.48 -16.30 -4.49
N SER A 184 22.88 -16.11 -3.31
CA SER A 184 21.74 -16.91 -2.88
C SER A 184 20.45 -16.48 -3.59
N GLN A 185 19.85 -17.41 -4.32
CA GLN A 185 18.60 -17.18 -5.03
C GLN A 185 17.44 -17.09 -4.04
N SER A 186 16.84 -15.90 -3.94
CA SER A 186 15.59 -15.69 -3.19
C SER A 186 14.43 -16.19 -4.05
N LEU A 187 13.51 -16.93 -3.45
CA LEU A 187 12.36 -17.52 -4.13
C LEU A 187 11.22 -16.49 -4.17
N VAL A 188 11.34 -15.49 -5.06
CA VAL A 188 10.43 -14.33 -5.07
C VAL A 188 9.09 -14.66 -5.71
N SER A 189 9.11 -15.42 -6.81
CA SER A 189 7.91 -15.88 -7.50
C SER A 189 7.67 -17.37 -7.30
N LEU A 190 6.46 -17.81 -7.63
CA LEU A 190 6.10 -19.22 -7.68
C LEU A 190 7.02 -20.02 -8.61
N GLY A 191 7.36 -19.48 -9.79
CA GLY A 191 8.22 -20.17 -10.74
C GLY A 191 9.65 -20.35 -10.21
N ASP A 192 10.19 -19.38 -9.47
CA ASP A 192 11.49 -19.55 -8.80
C ASP A 192 11.45 -20.72 -7.81
N ALA A 193 10.35 -20.81 -7.05
CA ALA A 193 10.15 -21.90 -6.09
C ALA A 193 10.07 -23.26 -6.78
N ILE A 194 9.21 -23.40 -7.80
CA ILE A 194 9.04 -24.66 -8.54
C ILE A 194 10.36 -25.08 -9.18
N SER A 195 11.06 -24.15 -9.86
CA SER A 195 12.37 -24.45 -10.47
C SER A 195 13.37 -24.95 -9.43
N SER A 196 13.44 -24.28 -8.27
CA SER A 196 14.35 -24.66 -7.18
C SER A 196 14.01 -26.02 -6.57
N PHE A 197 12.72 -26.31 -6.34
CA PHE A 197 12.28 -27.60 -5.80
C PHE A 197 12.52 -28.74 -6.80
N LEU A 198 12.33 -28.52 -8.10
CA LEU A 198 12.57 -29.54 -9.12
C LEU A 198 14.06 -29.87 -9.27
N GLU A 199 14.93 -28.85 -9.17
CA GLU A 199 16.38 -29.03 -9.22
C GLU A 199 16.91 -29.71 -7.95
N HIS A 200 16.42 -29.29 -6.78
CA HIS A 200 16.85 -29.78 -5.47
C HIS A 200 15.66 -30.25 -4.64
N LYS A 201 15.51 -31.58 -4.53
CA LYS A 201 14.44 -32.20 -3.73
C LYS A 201 14.52 -31.77 -2.27
N ASP A 202 13.37 -31.53 -1.67
CA ASP A 202 13.26 -31.15 -0.26
C ASP A 202 13.55 -32.33 0.66
N GLY A 203 14.47 -32.12 1.61
CA GLY A 203 14.87 -33.12 2.61
C GLY A 203 13.72 -33.55 3.52
N TYR A 204 12.74 -32.67 3.79
CA TYR A 204 11.52 -33.04 4.52
C TYR A 204 10.68 -34.05 3.73
N ILE A 205 10.45 -33.80 2.43
CA ILE A 205 9.72 -34.71 1.56
C ILE A 205 10.46 -36.04 1.40
N GLN A 206 11.79 -36.01 1.28
CA GLN A 206 12.60 -37.22 1.19
C GLN A 206 12.47 -38.10 2.44
N LYS A 207 12.51 -37.51 3.63
CA LYS A 207 12.30 -38.23 4.90
C LYS A 207 10.86 -38.75 5.03
N SER A 208 9.89 -37.93 4.65
CA SER A 208 8.47 -38.29 4.74
C SER A 208 8.06 -39.37 3.74
N SER A 209 8.63 -39.41 2.52
CA SER A 209 8.35 -40.46 1.51
C SER A 209 8.84 -41.84 1.98
N ASN A 210 9.91 -41.89 2.77
CA ASN A 210 10.37 -43.13 3.40
C ASN A 210 9.46 -43.61 4.55
N SER A 211 8.57 -42.76 5.07
CA SER A 211 7.52 -43.18 5.99
C SER A 211 6.22 -43.33 5.21
N ASN A 212 5.55 -44.50 5.26
CA ASN A 212 4.25 -44.74 4.60
C ASN A 212 3.07 -43.86 5.10
N ASN A 213 3.33 -42.72 5.74
CA ASN A 213 2.37 -41.83 6.38
C ASN A 213 1.87 -40.67 5.51
N TRP A 214 1.89 -40.80 4.18
CA TRP A 214 1.25 -39.82 3.30
C TRP A 214 -0.27 -40.02 3.24
N GLY A 215 -0.94 -39.53 4.28
CA GLY A 215 -2.37 -39.22 4.22
C GLY A 215 -2.60 -37.99 3.35
N VAL A 216 -2.46 -38.12 2.03
CA VAL A 216 -2.98 -37.08 1.13
C VAL A 216 -4.49 -37.21 1.16
N GLU A 217 -5.12 -36.32 1.92
CA GLU A 217 -6.56 -36.16 1.96
C GLU A 217 -7.06 -36.03 0.52
N LYS A 218 -7.94 -36.95 0.10
CA LYS A 218 -8.57 -36.87 -1.22
C LYS A 218 -9.36 -35.57 -1.24
N THR A 219 -8.87 -34.57 -1.98
CA THR A 219 -9.70 -33.42 -2.31
C THR A 219 -10.83 -33.93 -3.18
N ALA A 220 -12.00 -34.11 -2.55
CA ALA A 220 -13.23 -34.41 -3.26
C ALA A 220 -13.42 -33.38 -4.38
N GLU A 221 -13.93 -33.83 -5.52
CA GLU A 221 -14.18 -33.10 -6.78
C GLU A 221 -15.20 -31.94 -6.66
N ARG A 222 -15.10 -31.13 -5.61
CA ARG A 222 -15.97 -29.99 -5.39
C ARG A 222 -15.40 -28.78 -6.11
N ARG A 223 -16.26 -28.04 -6.78
CA ARG A 223 -15.94 -26.72 -7.34
C ARG A 223 -15.89 -25.73 -6.18
N TYR A 224 -14.74 -25.13 -5.96
CA TYR A 224 -14.55 -24.09 -4.95
C TYR A 224 -14.41 -22.73 -5.61
N CYS A 225 -14.64 -21.67 -4.86
CA CYS A 225 -14.42 -20.29 -5.30
C CYS A 225 -13.20 -19.68 -4.62
N TRP A 226 -12.60 -18.68 -5.26
CA TRP A 226 -11.40 -18.00 -4.77
C TRP A 226 -11.57 -17.43 -3.35
N PHE A 227 -12.80 -17.11 -2.97
CA PHE A 227 -13.19 -16.62 -1.65
C PHE A 227 -12.67 -17.48 -0.48
N ARG A 228 -12.54 -18.80 -0.69
CA ARG A 228 -12.07 -19.75 0.36
C ARG A 228 -10.55 -19.84 0.50
N ILE A 229 -9.79 -19.27 -0.44
CA ILE A 229 -8.33 -19.38 -0.45
C ILE A 229 -7.68 -18.63 0.72
N PRO A 230 -8.00 -17.34 0.98
CA PRO A 230 -7.29 -16.58 1.99
C PRO A 230 -7.59 -17.09 3.39
N SER A 231 -6.58 -17.02 4.25
CA SER A 231 -6.74 -17.37 5.67
C SER A 231 -7.71 -16.41 6.38
N VAL A 232 -8.29 -16.84 7.51
CA VAL A 232 -9.15 -15.99 8.35
C VAL A 232 -8.44 -14.69 8.77
N PRO A 233 -7.16 -14.71 9.23
CA PRO A 233 -6.43 -13.47 9.51
C PRO A 233 -6.32 -12.53 8.30
N THR A 234 -6.14 -13.06 7.09
CA THR A 234 -6.10 -12.26 5.87
C THR A 234 -7.44 -11.56 5.61
N TRP A 235 -8.55 -12.29 5.77
CA TRP A 235 -9.89 -11.73 5.64
C TRP A 235 -10.16 -10.68 6.72
N LEU A 236 -9.80 -10.94 7.98
CA LEU A 236 -9.95 -9.99 9.06
C LEU A 236 -9.18 -8.70 8.79
N LEU A 237 -7.93 -8.79 8.31
CA LEU A 237 -7.13 -7.63 7.96
C LEU A 237 -7.80 -6.78 6.87
N PHE A 238 -8.30 -7.42 5.80
CA PHE A 238 -9.02 -6.71 4.73
C PHE A 238 -10.31 -6.07 5.25
N VAL A 239 -11.15 -6.83 5.98
CA VAL A 239 -12.42 -6.33 6.50
C VAL A 239 -12.19 -5.16 7.45
N ILE A 240 -11.25 -5.26 8.40
CA ILE A 240 -10.94 -4.16 9.34
C ILE A 240 -10.41 -2.94 8.58
N SER A 241 -9.45 -3.12 7.67
CA SER A 241 -8.87 -2.00 6.91
C SER A 241 -9.88 -1.34 5.97
N TRP A 242 -10.95 -2.02 5.57
CA TRP A 242 -12.05 -1.45 4.79
C TRP A 242 -13.12 -0.80 5.67
N THR A 243 -13.56 -1.46 6.74
CA THR A 243 -14.66 -0.99 7.59
C THR A 243 -14.29 0.26 8.36
N VAL A 244 -13.06 0.37 8.88
CA VAL A 244 -12.63 1.53 9.69
C VAL A 244 -12.72 2.85 8.90
N PRO A 245 -12.05 3.03 7.73
CA PRO A 245 -12.19 4.27 6.96
C PRO A 245 -13.61 4.48 6.42
N THR A 246 -14.33 3.42 6.05
CA THR A 246 -15.72 3.53 5.57
C THR A 246 -16.67 4.02 6.67
N ALA A 247 -16.56 3.47 7.88
CA ALA A 247 -17.38 3.86 9.02
C ALA A 247 -17.08 5.30 9.46
N LEU A 248 -15.81 5.70 9.47
CA LEU A 248 -15.42 7.08 9.77
C LEU A 248 -15.97 8.06 8.73
N ALA A 249 -15.80 7.76 7.43
CA ALA A 249 -16.33 8.60 6.36
C ALA A 249 -17.86 8.70 6.41
N ALA A 250 -18.56 7.59 6.66
CA ALA A 250 -20.02 7.56 6.79
C ALA A 250 -20.51 8.33 8.03
N ALA A 251 -19.81 8.23 9.16
CA ALA A 251 -20.15 8.96 10.37
C ALA A 251 -20.01 10.48 10.19
N VAL A 252 -18.93 10.93 9.54
CA VAL A 252 -18.71 12.35 9.24
C VAL A 252 -19.71 12.86 8.21
N PHE A 253 -19.98 12.09 7.15
CA PHE A 253 -20.99 12.44 6.16
C PHE A 253 -22.41 12.53 6.77
N GLY A 254 -22.72 11.63 7.71
CA GLY A 254 -23.97 11.65 8.45
C GLY A 254 -24.21 12.93 9.25
N ARG A 255 -23.14 13.60 9.72
CA ARG A 255 -23.26 14.92 10.38
C ARG A 255 -23.71 16.01 9.41
N SER A 256 -23.18 16.03 8.18
CA SER A 256 -23.65 16.95 7.14
C SER A 256 -25.15 16.78 6.86
N LEU A 257 -25.65 15.53 6.83
CA LEU A 257 -27.07 15.24 6.59
C LEU A 257 -28.01 15.70 7.72
N GLN A 258 -27.51 15.84 8.96
CA GLN A 258 -28.32 16.30 10.10
C GLN A 258 -28.48 17.83 10.13
N SER A 259 -27.71 18.57 9.32
CA SER A 259 -27.84 20.01 9.23
C SER A 259 -29.20 20.39 8.61
N ARG A 260 -29.90 21.37 9.22
CA ARG A 260 -31.23 21.82 8.76
C ARG A 260 -31.21 22.49 7.37
N GLN A 261 -30.03 22.77 6.83
CA GLN A 261 -29.78 23.44 5.55
C GLN A 261 -28.75 22.64 4.75
N PHE A 262 -28.90 21.31 4.67
CA PHE A 262 -27.98 20.49 3.88
C PHE A 262 -27.98 20.92 2.41
N THR A 263 -26.85 21.46 1.97
CA THR A 263 -26.54 21.71 0.56
C THR A 263 -25.23 21.04 0.25
N PHE A 264 -25.13 20.35 -0.90
CA PHE A 264 -23.86 19.81 -1.35
C PHE A 264 -22.84 20.96 -1.50
N SER A 265 -21.76 20.91 -0.72
CA SER A 265 -20.63 21.82 -0.92
C SER A 265 -19.94 21.52 -2.26
N SER A 266 -19.21 22.48 -2.80
CA SER A 266 -18.34 22.18 -3.94
C SER A 266 -17.25 21.18 -3.51
N PHE A 267 -16.76 20.40 -4.47
CA PHE A 267 -15.69 19.44 -4.24
C PHE A 267 -14.43 20.15 -3.73
N GLY A 268 -13.89 19.72 -2.59
CA GLY A 268 -12.74 20.36 -1.95
C GLY A 268 -13.07 21.61 -1.13
N SER A 269 -14.33 22.04 -1.08
CA SER A 269 -14.76 23.20 -0.28
C SER A 269 -15.41 22.79 1.03
N ILE A 270 -15.18 23.60 2.06
CA ILE A 270 -15.69 23.37 3.42
C ILE A 270 -17.21 23.46 3.41
N ASP A 271 -17.87 22.45 3.98
CA ASP A 271 -19.28 22.57 4.39
C ASP A 271 -19.34 23.40 5.68
N SER A 272 -20.00 24.57 5.63
CA SER A 272 -20.11 25.50 6.76
C SER A 272 -20.73 24.87 8.02
N SER A 273 -21.45 23.75 7.87
CA SER A 273 -22.06 23.01 8.97
C SER A 273 -21.19 21.86 9.52
N ASN A 274 -20.09 21.51 8.83
CA ASN A 274 -19.28 20.33 9.12
C ASN A 274 -17.79 20.70 9.21
N TYR A 275 -17.42 21.34 10.32
CA TYR A 275 -16.03 21.59 10.72
C TYR A 275 -15.84 21.27 12.19
N THR A 276 -14.62 20.85 12.56
CA THR A 276 -14.28 20.60 13.97
C THR A 276 -13.20 21.57 14.44
N ASN A 277 -13.53 22.36 15.46
CA ASN A 277 -12.54 23.13 16.21
C ASN A 277 -11.81 22.21 17.17
N LEU A 278 -10.48 22.20 17.14
CA LEU A 278 -9.73 21.66 18.25
C LEU A 278 -9.77 22.72 19.36
N ASN A 279 -10.35 22.37 20.51
CA ASN A 279 -10.52 23.30 21.65
C ASN A 279 -9.19 23.66 22.34
N THR A 280 -8.06 23.14 21.86
CA THR A 280 -6.71 23.53 22.27
C THR A 280 -6.13 24.49 21.23
N PRO A 281 -5.28 25.46 21.61
CA PRO A 281 -4.48 26.21 20.65
C PRO A 281 -3.51 25.24 19.96
N SER A 282 -3.98 24.58 18.90
CA SER A 282 -3.18 23.67 18.09
C SER A 282 -2.39 24.47 17.07
N THR A 283 -1.08 24.21 17.02
CA THR A 283 -0.25 24.72 15.93
C THR A 283 -0.79 24.22 14.58
N PRO A 284 -0.63 24.99 13.48
CA PRO A 284 -1.02 24.54 12.14
C PRO A 284 -0.43 23.18 11.76
N LEU A 285 0.76 22.87 12.29
CA LEU A 285 1.41 21.57 12.11
C LEU A 285 0.59 20.41 12.71
N GLY A 286 0.07 20.56 13.94
CA GLY A 286 -0.67 19.50 14.62
C GLY A 286 -2.00 19.18 13.94
N THR A 287 -2.75 20.20 13.52
CA THR A 287 -4.03 20.01 12.82
C THR A 287 -3.87 19.39 11.44
N SER A 288 -2.85 19.80 10.68
CA SER A 288 -2.57 19.22 9.37
C SER A 288 -2.17 17.75 9.44
N ILE A 289 -1.39 17.33 10.45
CA ILE A 289 -1.09 15.90 10.67
C ILE A 289 -2.37 15.11 10.96
N ILE A 290 -3.23 15.61 11.85
CA ILE A 290 -4.49 14.93 12.22
C ILE A 290 -5.40 14.80 11.00
N ALA A 291 -5.54 15.87 10.19
CA ALA A 291 -6.32 15.86 8.96
C ALA A 291 -5.80 14.84 7.93
N ALA A 292 -4.50 14.55 7.93
CA ALA A 292 -3.87 13.58 7.03
C ALA A 292 -3.89 12.12 7.54
N LEU A 293 -4.19 11.85 8.82
CA LEU A 293 -4.25 10.48 9.36
C LEU A 293 -5.14 9.51 8.58
N PRO A 294 -6.30 9.90 8.03
CA PRO A 294 -7.10 9.01 7.18
C PRO A 294 -6.33 8.44 5.97
N GLN A 295 -5.31 9.14 5.46
CA GLN A 295 -4.47 8.63 4.36
C GLN A 295 -3.66 7.39 4.78
N LEU A 296 -3.30 7.28 6.07
CA LEU A 296 -2.68 6.07 6.60
C LEU A 296 -3.64 4.88 6.53
N LEU A 297 -4.92 5.09 6.86
CA LEU A 297 -5.94 4.03 6.77
C LEU A 297 -6.11 3.56 5.33
N LEU A 298 -6.10 4.49 4.37
CA LEU A 298 -6.16 4.17 2.94
C LEU A 298 -4.92 3.39 2.47
N ALA A 299 -3.74 3.72 2.98
CA ALA A 299 -2.52 2.98 2.68
C ALA A 299 -2.54 1.54 3.24
N LEU A 300 -3.07 1.36 4.46
CA LEU A 300 -3.27 0.02 5.04
C LEU A 300 -4.29 -0.79 4.23
N LEU A 301 -5.35 -0.15 3.73
CA LEU A 301 -6.32 -0.78 2.84
C LEU A 301 -5.69 -1.16 1.49
N TYR A 302 -4.76 -0.37 0.96
CA TYR A 302 -4.00 -0.74 -0.25
C TYR A 302 -3.18 -2.00 0.00
N LEU A 303 -2.41 -2.05 1.08
CA LEU A 303 -1.55 -3.18 1.41
C LEU A 303 -2.36 -4.47 1.64
N SER A 304 -3.48 -4.39 2.38
CA SER A 304 -4.35 -5.55 2.63
C SER A 304 -5.03 -6.05 1.34
N THR A 305 -5.52 -5.13 0.50
CA THR A 305 -6.12 -5.46 -0.80
C THR A 305 -5.11 -6.10 -1.73
N ASN A 306 -3.89 -5.54 -1.80
CA ASN A 306 -2.82 -6.08 -2.64
C ASN A 306 -2.43 -7.50 -2.19
N TYR A 307 -2.30 -7.73 -0.88
CA TYR A 307 -2.02 -9.06 -0.33
C TYR A 307 -3.11 -10.09 -0.70
N LEU A 308 -4.39 -9.71 -0.54
CA LEU A 308 -5.52 -10.59 -0.82
C LEU A 308 -5.62 -10.94 -2.30
N LEU A 309 -5.51 -9.94 -3.20
CA LEU A 309 -5.51 -10.21 -4.64
C LEU A 309 -4.28 -11.02 -5.07
N THR A 310 -3.10 -10.73 -4.49
CA THR A 310 -1.88 -11.52 -4.74
C THR A 310 -2.08 -12.99 -4.35
N THR A 311 -2.78 -13.25 -3.25
CA THR A 311 -3.13 -14.62 -2.82
C THR A 311 -4.04 -15.32 -3.82
N TYR A 312 -5.09 -14.64 -4.33
CA TYR A 312 -5.96 -15.20 -5.37
C TYR A 312 -5.19 -15.56 -6.65
N TYR A 313 -4.33 -14.65 -7.12
CA TYR A 313 -3.58 -14.86 -8.35
C TYR A 313 -2.45 -15.87 -8.20
N LEU A 314 -1.89 -16.05 -6.99
CA LEU A 314 -0.94 -17.11 -6.71
C LEU A 314 -1.56 -18.49 -6.92
N CYS A 315 -2.74 -18.73 -6.33
CA CYS A 315 -3.45 -20.00 -6.50
C CYS A 315 -3.85 -20.25 -7.95
N LYS A 316 -4.28 -19.21 -8.66
CA LYS A 316 -4.52 -19.31 -10.11
C LYS A 316 -3.25 -19.72 -10.85
N GLU A 317 -2.11 -19.11 -10.53
CA GLU A 317 -0.85 -19.44 -11.20
C GLU A 317 -0.44 -20.91 -10.95
N ILE A 318 -0.62 -21.41 -9.72
CA ILE A 318 -0.39 -22.83 -9.40
C ILE A 318 -1.32 -23.75 -10.21
N SER A 319 -2.63 -23.44 -10.28
CA SER A 319 -3.59 -24.31 -10.99
C SER A 319 -3.28 -24.42 -12.49
N LEU A 320 -2.73 -23.36 -13.09
CA LEU A 320 -2.32 -23.38 -14.48
C LEU A 320 -1.17 -24.35 -14.74
N TYR A 321 -0.21 -24.47 -13.82
CA TYR A 321 0.89 -25.43 -13.93
C TYR A 321 0.46 -26.88 -13.65
N SER A 322 -0.60 -27.08 -12.87
CA SER A 322 -1.12 -28.44 -12.60
C SER A 322 -1.96 -29.00 -13.74
N ASN A 323 -2.60 -28.13 -14.54
CA ASN A 323 -3.52 -28.55 -15.60
C ASN A 323 -2.87 -28.63 -16.99
N GLN A 324 -1.86 -27.79 -17.26
CA GLN A 324 -1.23 -27.70 -18.58
C GLN A 324 0.27 -27.51 -18.45
N ALA A 325 1.03 -28.17 -19.31
CA ALA A 325 2.46 -27.89 -19.48
C ALA A 325 2.64 -26.44 -19.94
N ARG A 326 3.29 -25.62 -19.09
CA ARG A 326 3.53 -24.19 -19.34
C ARG A 326 4.95 -23.84 -18.93
N SER A 327 5.57 -22.91 -19.64
CA SER A 327 6.87 -22.35 -19.28
C SER A 327 6.80 -21.69 -17.91
N LEU A 328 7.71 -22.03 -17.00
CA LEU A 328 7.78 -21.39 -15.68
C LEU A 328 8.16 -19.91 -15.84
N ARG A 329 7.43 -19.07 -15.11
CA ARG A 329 7.71 -17.65 -15.00
C ARG A 329 8.63 -17.39 -13.83
N VAL A 330 9.88 -17.04 -14.12
CA VAL A 330 10.94 -16.89 -13.11
C VAL A 330 11.39 -15.43 -13.01
N THR A 331 11.92 -15.07 -11.85
CA THR A 331 12.44 -13.73 -11.57
C THR A 331 13.97 -13.71 -11.49
N THR A 332 14.61 -14.88 -11.43
CA THR A 332 16.06 -15.03 -11.42
C THR A 332 16.50 -15.87 -12.62
N SER A 333 17.50 -15.39 -13.37
CA SER A 333 18.20 -16.05 -14.50
C SER A 333 17.44 -17.19 -15.20
N PRO A 334 16.58 -16.91 -16.19
CA PRO A 334 15.79 -17.94 -16.87
C PRO A 334 16.68 -18.95 -17.60
N GLN A 335 16.30 -20.23 -17.52
CA GLN A 335 16.97 -21.33 -18.22
C GLN A 335 16.00 -22.02 -19.19
N GLY A 336 16.51 -22.44 -20.35
CA GLY A 336 15.72 -23.18 -21.35
C GLY A 336 14.48 -22.40 -21.82
N SER A 337 13.30 -22.99 -21.66
CA SER A 337 12.01 -22.42 -22.06
C SER A 337 11.37 -21.50 -21.01
N GLN A 338 12.05 -21.22 -19.89
CA GLN A 338 11.53 -20.33 -18.84
C GLN A 338 11.39 -18.88 -19.32
N THR A 339 10.37 -18.19 -18.81
CA THR A 339 10.10 -16.79 -19.17
C THR A 339 10.49 -15.85 -18.03
N PRO A 340 11.26 -14.78 -18.28
CA PRO A 340 11.56 -13.79 -17.26
C PRO A 340 10.35 -12.90 -17.00
N SER A 341 10.07 -12.59 -15.72
CA SER A 341 9.00 -11.65 -15.35
C SER A 341 9.47 -10.56 -14.41
N LEU A 342 9.16 -9.31 -14.79
CA LEU A 342 9.29 -8.13 -13.94
C LEU A 342 8.23 -8.11 -12.83
N TYR A 343 7.04 -8.60 -13.17
CA TYR A 343 5.90 -8.65 -12.26
C TYR A 343 6.05 -9.89 -11.40
N LEU A 344 5.85 -9.74 -10.09
CA LEU A 344 5.89 -10.84 -9.15
C LEU A 344 4.60 -11.65 -9.35
N THR A 345 3.67 -11.61 -8.40
CA THR A 345 2.52 -12.51 -8.45
C THR A 345 1.28 -11.86 -9.04
N LEU A 346 1.01 -10.60 -8.69
CA LEU A 346 -0.15 -9.88 -9.19
C LEU A 346 0.04 -9.51 -10.68
N PRO A 347 -0.90 -9.87 -11.58
CA PRO A 347 -0.81 -9.51 -13.00
C PRO A 347 -0.84 -8.00 -13.24
N ARG A 348 -0.20 -7.55 -14.33
CA ARG A 348 -0.07 -6.12 -14.68
C ARG A 348 -1.40 -5.35 -14.64
N PRO A 349 -2.51 -5.83 -15.25
CA PRO A 349 -3.75 -5.06 -15.29
C PRO A 349 -4.30 -4.77 -13.89
N TRP A 350 -4.19 -5.73 -12.97
CA TRP A 350 -4.65 -5.58 -11.60
C TRP A 350 -3.72 -4.69 -10.77
N SER A 351 -2.41 -4.76 -11.01
CA SER A 351 -1.47 -3.84 -10.39
C SER A 351 -1.75 -2.39 -10.80
N TRP A 352 -1.98 -2.12 -12.09
CA TRP A 352 -2.32 -0.79 -12.60
C TRP A 352 -3.67 -0.32 -12.07
N PHE A 353 -4.69 -1.19 -12.07
CA PHE A 353 -5.99 -0.89 -11.48
C PHE A 353 -5.85 -0.44 -10.03
N LEU A 354 -5.11 -1.18 -9.19
CA LEU A 354 -4.92 -0.81 -7.79
C LEU A 354 -4.24 0.56 -7.65
N VAL A 355 -3.15 0.80 -8.39
CA VAL A 355 -2.44 2.09 -8.33
C VAL A 355 -3.39 3.22 -8.74
N THR A 356 -4.04 3.13 -9.89
CA THR A 356 -4.96 4.17 -10.37
C THR A 356 -6.14 4.40 -9.43
N PHE A 357 -6.75 3.32 -8.94
CA PHE A 357 -7.93 3.41 -8.09
C PHE A 357 -7.60 3.98 -6.70
N PHE A 358 -6.47 3.59 -6.11
CA PHE A 358 -6.02 4.16 -4.83
C PHE A 358 -5.48 5.59 -4.97
N THR A 359 -4.89 5.96 -6.11
CA THR A 359 -4.57 7.36 -6.41
C THR A 359 -5.84 8.20 -6.44
N ALA A 360 -6.91 7.72 -7.10
CA ALA A 360 -8.19 8.41 -7.12
C ALA A 360 -8.79 8.55 -5.72
N MET A 361 -8.80 7.49 -4.91
CA MET A 361 -9.27 7.57 -3.51
C MET A 361 -8.42 8.49 -2.65
N SER A 362 -7.09 8.47 -2.79
CA SER A 362 -6.18 9.32 -2.02
C SER A 362 -6.38 10.80 -2.35
N PHE A 363 -6.57 11.10 -3.65
CA PHE A 363 -6.91 12.43 -4.12
C PHE A 363 -8.27 12.88 -3.58
N VAL A 364 -9.33 12.07 -3.73
CA VAL A 364 -10.67 12.40 -3.21
C VAL A 364 -10.62 12.60 -1.70
N LEU A 365 -9.89 11.76 -0.96
CA LEU A 365 -9.74 11.87 0.48
C LEU A 365 -9.07 13.19 0.89
N SER A 366 -8.07 13.65 0.15
CA SER A 366 -7.43 14.95 0.38
C SER A 366 -8.37 16.15 0.20
N GLN A 367 -9.42 16.00 -0.62
CA GLN A 367 -10.47 17.00 -0.83
C GLN A 367 -11.69 16.77 0.09
N SER A 368 -11.68 15.70 0.89
CA SER A 368 -12.77 15.33 1.79
C SER A 368 -12.49 15.73 3.23
N VAL A 369 -11.23 15.62 3.65
CA VAL A 369 -10.74 15.97 5.00
C VAL A 369 -9.46 16.78 4.82
N PHE A 370 -9.49 18.05 5.24
CA PHE A 370 -8.35 18.95 5.05
C PHE A 370 -8.25 19.96 6.19
N SER A 371 -7.03 20.48 6.39
CA SER A 371 -6.74 21.50 7.39
C SER A 371 -6.92 22.89 6.80
N VAL A 372 -7.51 23.79 7.57
CA VAL A 372 -7.80 25.18 7.16
C VAL A 372 -7.34 26.11 8.27
N ALA A 373 -6.52 27.09 7.90
CA ALA A 373 -6.02 28.11 8.83
C ALA A 373 -6.73 29.46 8.64
N PHE A 374 -7.13 30.07 9.75
CA PHE A 374 -7.67 31.43 9.81
C PHE A 374 -6.71 32.35 10.57
N ASP A 375 -6.39 33.51 9.98
CA ASP A 375 -5.50 34.49 10.60
C ASP A 375 -6.17 35.23 11.80
N PRO A 376 -5.40 35.58 12.86
CA PRO A 376 -5.90 35.98 14.18
C PRO A 376 -6.54 37.38 14.28
N VAL A 377 -6.46 38.22 13.24
CA VAL A 377 -7.12 39.55 13.23
C VAL A 377 -8.66 39.42 13.25
N SER A 378 -9.18 38.21 13.05
CA SER A 378 -10.61 37.86 13.04
C SER A 378 -11.31 37.82 14.41
N ILE A 379 -10.59 37.80 15.55
CA ILE A 379 -11.25 37.66 16.87
C ILE A 379 -11.48 39.01 17.58
N ALA A 380 -10.71 40.05 17.24
CA ALA A 380 -10.85 41.37 17.84
C ALA A 380 -12.23 42.02 17.59
N ASN A 381 -12.88 41.68 16.46
CA ASN A 381 -14.15 42.28 16.06
C ASN A 381 -15.38 41.41 16.36
N MET A 382 -15.21 40.19 16.89
CA MET A 382 -16.35 39.31 17.22
C MET A 382 -16.52 39.07 18.72
N HIS A 383 -15.46 39.14 19.53
CA HIS A 383 -15.54 39.11 20.99
C HIS A 383 -14.52 40.07 21.60
N SER A 384 -15.00 41.16 22.18
CA SER A 384 -14.19 42.19 22.84
C SER A 384 -13.60 41.72 24.18
N ASN A 385 -12.77 40.65 24.20
CA ASN A 385 -11.87 40.30 25.32
C ASN A 385 -11.05 39.01 25.06
N GLY A 386 -10.31 38.92 23.95
CA GLY A 386 -9.45 37.77 23.67
C GLY A 386 -8.08 38.15 23.16
N THR A 387 -7.12 38.37 24.06
CA THR A 387 -5.69 38.43 23.74
C THR A 387 -5.19 37.04 23.35
N GLY A 388 -5.22 36.74 22.05
CA GLY A 388 -4.64 35.52 21.49
C GLY A 388 -4.20 35.77 20.05
N ASN A 389 -2.93 36.11 19.85
CA ASN A 389 -2.29 36.37 18.55
C ASN A 389 -2.06 35.10 17.71
N THR A 390 -2.71 33.97 18.01
CA THR A 390 -2.43 32.69 17.35
C THR A 390 -3.49 32.37 16.29
N PRO A 391 -3.10 32.02 15.05
CA PRO A 391 -4.04 31.62 14.00
C PRO A 391 -4.87 30.43 14.48
N ARG A 392 -6.19 30.50 14.29
CA ARG A 392 -7.09 29.39 14.63
C ARG A 392 -7.12 28.43 13.45
N THR A 393 -6.73 27.18 13.68
CA THR A 393 -6.78 26.12 12.68
C THR A 393 -7.95 25.17 12.94
N VAL A 394 -8.65 24.79 11.89
CA VAL A 394 -9.80 23.87 11.94
C VAL A 394 -9.61 22.73 10.96
N ILE A 395 -10.29 21.61 11.21
CA ILE A 395 -10.41 20.54 10.24
C ILE A 395 -11.75 20.73 9.51
N GLY A 396 -11.66 20.93 8.20
CA GLY A 396 -12.81 21.08 7.31
C GLY A 396 -13.18 19.75 6.66
N PHE A 397 -14.48 19.56 6.43
CA PHE A 397 -15.02 18.40 5.74
C PHE A 397 -15.81 18.83 4.49
N SER A 398 -15.62 18.12 3.37
CA SER A 398 -16.43 18.30 2.15
C SER A 398 -17.46 17.18 2.04
N GLY A 399 -18.75 17.52 2.06
CA GLY A 399 -19.84 16.55 1.93
C GLY A 399 -19.81 15.79 0.59
N THR A 400 -19.50 16.48 -0.51
CA THR A 400 -19.36 15.84 -1.83
C THR A 400 -18.15 14.92 -1.91
N GLY A 401 -17.01 15.34 -1.33
CA GLY A 401 -15.81 14.52 -1.32
C GLY A 401 -16.05 13.21 -0.56
N LEU A 402 -16.65 13.29 0.62
CA LEU A 402 -16.99 12.13 1.44
C LEU A 402 -17.95 11.17 0.74
N LEU A 403 -18.97 11.70 0.04
CA LEU A 403 -19.89 10.86 -0.74
C LEU A 403 -19.14 10.12 -1.87
N ILE A 404 -18.30 10.81 -2.64
CA ILE A 404 -17.50 10.19 -3.71
C ILE A 404 -16.56 9.13 -3.10
N LEU A 405 -15.93 9.42 -1.96
CA LEU A 405 -15.06 8.47 -1.27
C LEU A 405 -15.82 7.21 -0.84
N LEU A 406 -17.03 7.35 -0.28
CA LEU A 406 -17.88 6.22 0.10
C LEU A 406 -18.25 5.35 -1.11
N VAL A 407 -18.58 5.97 -2.24
CA VAL A 407 -18.85 5.25 -3.50
C VAL A 407 -17.61 4.48 -3.95
N LEU A 408 -16.42 5.10 -3.94
CA LEU A 408 -15.18 4.43 -4.32
C LEU A 408 -14.84 3.26 -3.37
N LEU A 409 -15.02 3.43 -2.07
CA LEU A 409 -14.82 2.36 -1.08
C LEU A 409 -15.79 1.20 -1.31
N PHE A 410 -17.06 1.48 -1.63
CA PHE A 410 -18.04 0.46 -1.96
C PHE A 410 -17.70 -0.29 -3.26
N VAL A 411 -17.28 0.44 -4.30
CA VAL A 411 -16.82 -0.16 -5.56
C VAL A 411 -15.60 -1.08 -5.32
N LEU A 412 -14.63 -0.65 -4.50
CA LEU A 412 -13.49 -1.50 -4.13
C LEU A 412 -13.94 -2.81 -3.49
N PHE A 413 -14.87 -2.72 -2.54
CA PHE A 413 -15.42 -3.90 -1.87
C PHE A 413 -16.06 -4.86 -2.86
N LEU A 414 -16.93 -4.36 -3.74
CA LEU A 414 -17.57 -5.17 -4.78
C LEU A 414 -16.55 -5.80 -5.73
N VAL A 415 -15.50 -5.09 -6.12
CA VAL A 415 -14.43 -5.62 -6.98
C VAL A 415 -13.71 -6.77 -6.27
N VAL A 416 -13.29 -6.59 -5.01
CA VAL A 416 -12.56 -7.61 -4.24
C VAL A 416 -13.43 -8.86 -4.01
N ILE A 417 -14.66 -8.67 -3.54
CA ILE A 417 -15.61 -9.77 -3.30
C ILE A 417 -15.97 -10.46 -4.63
N GLY A 418 -16.18 -9.68 -5.70
CA GLY A 418 -16.45 -10.18 -7.05
C GLY A 418 -15.33 -11.07 -7.59
N GLN A 419 -14.06 -10.72 -7.33
CA GLN A 419 -12.93 -11.61 -7.65
C GLN A 419 -12.99 -12.91 -6.84
N GLY A 420 -13.44 -12.86 -5.59
CA GLY A 420 -13.61 -14.03 -4.73
C GLY A 420 -14.61 -15.07 -5.26
N PHE A 421 -15.62 -14.67 -6.02
CA PHE A 421 -16.60 -15.60 -6.59
C PHE A 421 -16.10 -16.39 -7.81
N ARG A 422 -14.91 -16.11 -8.32
CA ARG A 422 -14.35 -16.86 -9.45
C ARG A 422 -14.13 -18.33 -9.08
N PRO A 423 -14.47 -19.27 -9.96
CA PRO A 423 -14.24 -20.68 -9.70
C PRO A 423 -12.73 -20.98 -9.68
N ILE A 424 -12.36 -21.93 -8.83
CA ILE A 424 -11.03 -22.54 -8.76
C ILE A 424 -11.03 -23.71 -9.74
N GLU A 425 -10.08 -23.70 -10.68
CA GLU A 425 -9.76 -24.90 -11.45
C GLU A 425 -9.27 -26.00 -10.49
N PRO A 426 -9.60 -27.28 -10.69
CA PRO A 426 -9.11 -28.35 -9.83
C PRO A 426 -7.59 -28.24 -9.67
N LEU A 427 -7.08 -28.30 -8.43
CA LEU A 427 -5.65 -28.39 -8.13
C LEU A 427 -5.30 -29.85 -7.76
N PRO A 428 -4.89 -30.69 -8.73
CA PRO A 428 -4.32 -31.99 -8.42
C PRO A 428 -3.13 -31.85 -7.47
N GLY A 429 -3.21 -32.45 -6.29
CA GLY A 429 -2.05 -32.59 -5.39
C GLY A 429 -1.93 -31.59 -4.24
N LEU A 430 -2.76 -30.54 -4.15
CA LEU A 430 -2.78 -29.68 -2.96
C LEU A 430 -3.64 -30.30 -1.84
N PRO A 431 -3.13 -30.39 -0.59
CA PRO A 431 -3.84 -31.01 0.53
C PRO A 431 -4.99 -30.16 1.08
N SER A 432 -5.03 -28.84 0.81
CA SER A 432 -6.09 -27.95 1.29
C SER A 432 -6.25 -26.72 0.38
N ILE A 433 -7.44 -26.12 0.37
CA ILE A 433 -7.75 -24.90 -0.38
C ILE A 433 -7.46 -23.71 0.53
N LYS A 434 -6.17 -23.48 0.73
CA LYS A 434 -5.64 -22.36 1.50
C LYS A 434 -4.52 -21.71 0.71
N THR A 435 -4.07 -20.54 1.17
CA THR A 435 -2.85 -19.90 0.66
C THR A 435 -1.71 -20.92 0.63
N PRO A 436 -1.12 -21.20 -0.55
CA PRO A 436 -0.12 -22.24 -0.72
C PRO A 436 1.16 -21.85 0.02
N THR A 437 1.66 -22.78 0.81
CA THR A 437 2.92 -22.64 1.55
C THR A 437 4.07 -23.30 0.80
N SER A 438 5.30 -23.07 1.27
CA SER A 438 6.50 -23.73 0.76
C SER A 438 6.39 -25.26 0.75
N ARG A 439 5.68 -25.85 1.73
CA ARG A 439 5.37 -27.28 1.78
C ARG A 439 4.51 -27.71 0.60
N ASP A 440 3.41 -27.01 0.38
CA ASP A 440 2.41 -27.38 -0.62
C ASP A 440 3.01 -27.30 -2.03
N ILE A 441 3.82 -26.28 -2.30
CA ILE A 441 4.54 -26.12 -3.56
C ILE A 441 5.54 -27.26 -3.73
N SER A 442 6.31 -27.58 -2.68
CA SER A 442 7.30 -28.65 -2.71
C SER A 442 6.68 -30.03 -2.96
N SER A 443 5.55 -30.33 -2.29
CA SER A 443 4.85 -31.62 -2.45
C SER A 443 4.25 -31.79 -3.83
N CYS A 444 3.84 -30.70 -4.48
CA CYS A 444 3.39 -30.76 -5.87
C CYS A 444 4.53 -31.05 -6.86
N CYS A 445 5.76 -30.64 -6.55
CA CYS A 445 6.93 -30.89 -7.40
C CYS A 445 7.44 -32.34 -7.31
N HIS A 446 7.18 -33.02 -6.19
CA HIS A 446 7.64 -34.39 -5.94
C HIS A 446 6.47 -35.30 -5.53
N PRO A 447 5.55 -35.64 -6.46
CA PRO A 447 4.44 -36.53 -6.17
C PRO A 447 4.93 -37.95 -5.85
N ASP A 448 4.26 -38.62 -4.92
CA ASP A 448 4.58 -40.00 -4.52
C ASP A 448 4.36 -40.98 -5.69
N GLN A 449 5.34 -41.84 -5.98
CA GLN A 449 5.33 -42.71 -7.18
C GLN A 449 4.10 -43.64 -7.24
N GLY A 450 3.60 -44.12 -6.09
CA GLY A 450 2.42 -45.00 -6.01
C GLY A 450 1.06 -44.36 -6.37
N ARG A 451 1.05 -43.09 -6.80
CA ARG A 451 -0.15 -42.38 -7.29
C ARG A 451 -0.27 -42.41 -8.83
N TRP A 452 0.83 -42.51 -9.56
CA TRP A 452 0.82 -42.53 -11.03
C TRP A 452 0.52 -43.92 -11.58
N GLU A 453 1.07 -44.98 -10.98
CA GLU A 453 0.81 -46.38 -11.38
C GLU A 453 -0.68 -46.79 -11.27
N ARG A 454 -1.47 -46.13 -10.42
CA ARG A 454 -2.92 -46.37 -10.26
C ARG A 454 -3.83 -45.54 -11.17
N ARG A 455 -3.27 -44.65 -11.99
CA ARG A 455 -4.03 -43.94 -13.04
C ARG A 455 -3.84 -44.56 -14.43
N GLU A 456 -2.79 -45.36 -14.60
CA GLU A 456 -2.49 -46.10 -15.83
C GLU A 456 -2.93 -47.57 -15.78
N ALA A 457 -3.32 -48.07 -14.60
CA ALA A 457 -4.01 -49.35 -14.39
C ALA A 457 -5.49 -49.09 -14.08
#